data_AF-A0A090V6E1-F1
#
_entry.id   AF-A0A090V6E1-F1
#
_cell.length_a   1.000
_cell.length_b   1.000
_cell.length_c   1.000
_cell.angle_alpha   90.00
_cell.angle_beta   90.00
_cell.angle_gamma   90.00
#
_symmetry.space_group_name_H-M   'P 1'
#
loop_
_entity.id
_entity.type
_entity.pdbx_description
1 polymer ?
#
loop_
_entity_poly.entity_id
_entity_poly.type
_entity_poly.pdbx_seq_one_letter_code
_entity_poly.pdbx_strand_id
1 'polypeptide(L)' 'MKQPLDLNKVAVWQLTFRFSTVAVPDGQGIHFVRGLENEPTRQLYDRIFDEVDAELRTEYSDYRFEGCDIRPAIMKED' A
#
# COMPACT_ATOMS: atom_id res chain seq x y z
N MET A 1 -1.22 -17.00 20.61
CA MET A 1 -0.65 -17.15 19.26
C MET A 1 -1.54 -16.37 18.31
N LYS A 2 -1.02 -15.43 17.50
CA LYS A 2 -1.82 -14.75 16.47
C LYS A 2 -2.08 -15.75 15.34
N GLN A 3 -3.34 -15.96 14.95
CA GLN A 3 -3.66 -16.74 13.75
C GLN A 3 -3.01 -16.08 12.52
N PRO A 4 -2.50 -16.86 11.55
CA PRO A 4 -2.02 -16.30 10.30
C PRO A 4 -3.18 -15.59 9.57
N LEU A 5 -2.91 -14.38 9.06
CA LEU A 5 -3.87 -13.61 8.29
C LEU A 5 -4.19 -14.36 7.00
N ASP A 6 -5.47 -14.66 6.79
CA ASP A 6 -5.96 -15.15 5.50
C ASP A 6 -6.13 -13.95 4.55
N LEU A 7 -5.24 -13.85 3.56
CA LEU A 7 -5.24 -12.77 2.57
C LEU A 7 -6.54 -12.73 1.77
N ASN A 8 -7.18 -13.87 1.55
CA ASN A 8 -8.45 -13.94 0.82
C ASN A 8 -9.60 -13.31 1.58
N LYS A 9 -9.50 -13.21 2.91
CA LYS A 9 -10.48 -12.52 3.76
C LYS A 9 -10.24 -11.03 3.85
N VAL A 10 -9.19 -10.48 3.25
CA VAL A 10 -8.96 -9.04 3.23
C VAL A 10 -9.75 -8.41 2.07
N ALA A 11 -10.66 -7.49 2.39
CA ALA A 11 -11.41 -6.72 1.41
C ALA A 11 -10.64 -5.49 0.94
N VAL A 12 -9.93 -4.83 1.87
CA VAL A 12 -9.14 -3.63 1.61
C VAL A 12 -7.83 -3.68 2.40
N TRP A 13 -6.73 -3.39 1.72
CA TRP A 13 -5.41 -3.15 2.27
C TRP A 13 -5.20 -1.65 2.44
N GLN A 14 -4.58 -1.26 3.55
CA GLN A 14 -4.08 0.09 3.77
C GLN A 14 -2.56 0.07 3.73
N LEU A 15 -2.00 0.91 2.87
CA LEU A 15 -0.59 1.27 2.87
C LEU A 15 -0.45 2.63 3.58
N THR A 16 0.43 2.71 4.57
CA THR A 16 0.94 3.99 5.05
C THR A 16 2.41 4.11 4.66
N PHE A 17 2.78 5.20 3.98
CA PHE A 17 4.10 5.34 3.40
C PHE A 17 4.70 6.73 3.66
N ARG A 18 6.04 6.77 3.57
CA ARG A 18 6.83 8.00 3.64
C ARG A 18 7.55 8.23 2.32
N PHE A 19 7.64 9.47 1.93
CA PHE A 19 8.35 9.90 0.75
C PHE A 19 9.05 11.23 1.00
N SER A 20 10.03 11.55 0.17
CA SER A 20 10.69 12.85 0.18
C SER A 20 10.71 13.43 -1.23
N THR A 21 10.62 14.76 -1.33
CA THR A 21 10.79 15.54 -2.55
C THR A 21 11.63 16.78 -2.23
N VAL A 22 12.04 17.56 -3.23
CA VAL A 22 12.75 18.82 -2.99
C VAL A 22 11.91 19.81 -2.18
N ALA A 23 10.58 19.81 -2.37
CA ALA A 23 9.67 20.72 -1.67
C ALA A 23 9.12 20.14 -0.35
N VAL A 24 9.03 18.81 -0.25
CA VAL A 24 8.43 18.09 0.88
C VAL A 24 9.44 17.06 1.40
N PRO A 25 10.33 17.44 2.32
CA PRO A 25 11.39 16.56 2.80
C PRO A 25 10.88 15.37 3.65
N ASP A 26 9.75 15.54 4.34
CA ASP A 26 9.17 14.53 5.25
C ASP A 26 7.70 14.20 4.87
N GLY A 27 7.47 13.85 3.61
CA GLY A 27 6.15 13.50 3.09
C GLY A 27 5.60 12.20 3.69
N GLN A 28 4.29 12.17 3.92
CA GLN A 28 3.57 10.99 4.40
C GLN A 28 2.26 10.83 3.63
N GLY A 29 1.88 9.59 3.34
CA GLY A 29 0.67 9.28 2.62
C GLY A 29 -0.01 8.01 3.11
N ILE A 30 -1.28 7.88 2.76
CA ILE A 30 -2.09 6.69 3.00
C ILE A 30 -2.75 6.32 1.67
N HIS A 31 -2.54 5.09 1.22
CA HIS A 31 -3.18 4.55 0.03
C HIS A 31 -4.02 3.33 0.37
N PHE A 32 -5.19 3.19 -0.27
CA PHE A 32 -6.10 2.07 -0.05
C PHE A 32 -6.23 1.23 -1.31
N VAL A 33 -5.99 -0.06 -1.16
CA VAL A 33 -5.91 -0.99 -2.27
C VAL A 33 -6.91 -2.13 -2.04
N ARG A 34 -7.78 -2.38 -3.01
CA ARG A 34 -8.75 -3.48 -2.91
C ARG A 34 -8.03 -4.83 -2.85
N GLY A 35 -8.46 -5.72 -1.96
CA GLY A 35 -8.00 -7.10 -1.91
C GLY A 35 -8.61 -7.93 -3.04
N LEU A 36 -7.80 -8.74 -3.72
CA LEU A 36 -8.23 -9.63 -4.78
C LEU A 36 -8.25 -11.08 -4.30
N GLU A 37 -9.15 -11.89 -4.86
CA GLU A 37 -9.27 -13.30 -4.52
C GLU A 37 -8.12 -14.11 -5.13
N ASN A 38 -7.53 -15.01 -4.34
CA ASN A 38 -6.38 -15.83 -4.71
C ASN A 38 -5.14 -15.03 -5.14
N GLU A 39 -5.02 -13.77 -4.71
CA GLU A 39 -3.87 -12.91 -5.01
C GLU A 39 -2.65 -13.35 -4.17
N PRO A 40 -1.54 -13.75 -4.81
CA PRO A 40 -0.30 -14.03 -4.10
C PRO A 40 0.26 -12.75 -3.47
N THR A 41 0.87 -12.87 -2.29
CA THR A 41 1.43 -11.71 -1.56
C THR A 41 2.40 -10.88 -2.39
N ARG A 42 3.20 -11.52 -3.25
CA ARG A 42 4.13 -10.81 -4.15
C ARG A 42 3.38 -9.91 -5.14
N GLN A 43 2.31 -10.41 -5.77
CA GLN A 43 1.52 -9.64 -6.72
C GLN A 43 0.77 -8.50 -6.03
N LEU A 44 0.27 -8.74 -4.82
CA LEU A 44 -0.31 -7.68 -3.99
C LEU A 44 0.70 -6.55 -3.75
N TYR A 45 1.95 -6.87 -3.36
CA TYR A 45 2.97 -5.85 -3.15
C TYR A 45 3.31 -5.10 -4.43
N ASP A 46 3.58 -5.81 -5.53
CA ASP A 46 3.90 -5.18 -6.82
C ASP A 46 2.78 -4.19 -7.21
N ARG A 47 1.51 -4.60 -7.11
CA ARG A 47 0.36 -3.74 -7.42
C ARG A 47 0.23 -2.53 -6.49
N ILE A 48 0.38 -2.72 -5.18
CA ILE A 48 0.35 -1.60 -4.21
C ILE A 48 1.43 -0.57 -4.57
N PHE A 49 2.65 -1.01 -4.90
CA PHE A 49 3.74 -0.11 -5.25
C PHE A 49 3.54 0.56 -6.61
N ASP A 50 3.00 -0.15 -7.61
CA ASP A 50 2.68 0.43 -8.92
C ASP A 50 1.63 1.54 -8.81
N GLU A 51 0.57 1.33 -8.01
CA GLU A 51 -0.47 2.33 -7.78
C GLU A 51 0.10 3.59 -7.10
N VAL A 52 0.95 3.42 -6.09
CA VAL A 52 1.55 4.53 -5.33
C VAL A 52 2.62 5.26 -6.13
N ASP A 53 3.43 4.55 -6.92
CA ASP A 53 4.40 5.17 -7.82
C ASP A 53 3.67 6.03 -8.86
N ALA A 54 2.58 5.53 -9.45
CA ALA A 54 1.79 6.29 -10.41
C ALA A 54 1.20 7.57 -9.78
N GLU A 55 0.65 7.47 -8.57
CA GLU A 55 0.10 8.62 -7.84
C GLU A 55 1.19 9.65 -7.51
N LEU A 56 2.30 9.21 -6.89
CA LEU A 56 3.38 10.10 -6.49
C LEU A 56 4.11 10.71 -7.67
N ARG A 57 4.31 10.00 -8.79
CA ARG A 57 4.92 10.59 -9.99
C ARG A 57 4.04 11.66 -10.64
N THR A 58 2.72 11.54 -10.50
CA THR A 58 1.79 12.51 -11.06
C THR A 58 1.91 13.86 -10.34
N GLU A 59 2.10 13.84 -9.02
CA GLU A 59 2.20 15.06 -8.20
C GLU A 59 3.64 15.53 -7.97
N TYR A 60 4.57 14.59 -7.82
CA TYR A 60 5.95 14.79 -7.37
C TYR A 60 6.92 13.98 -8.23
N SER A 61 7.24 14.48 -9.43
CA SER A 61 8.13 13.75 -10.36
C SER A 61 9.53 13.42 -9.80
N ASP A 62 9.99 14.17 -8.80
CA ASP A 62 11.29 14.06 -8.13
C ASP A 62 11.23 13.25 -6.83
N TYR A 63 10.10 12.60 -6.53
CA TYR A 63 9.93 11.91 -5.26
C TYR A 63 10.89 10.73 -5.09
N ARG A 64 11.22 10.46 -3.83
CA ARG A 64 11.88 9.23 -3.40
C ARG A 64 11.03 8.54 -2.35
N PHE A 65 10.86 7.24 -2.51
CA PHE A 65 10.17 6.41 -1.53
C PHE A 65 11.10 6.06 -0.36
N GLU A 66 10.67 6.33 0.88
CA GLU A 66 11.51 6.19 2.07
C GLU A 66 11.09 5.00 2.96
N GLY A 67 9.93 4.40 2.67
CA GLY A 67 9.46 3.18 3.33
C GLY A 67 7.97 3.22 3.66
N CYS A 68 7.44 2.06 4.06
CA CYS A 68 6.02 1.89 4.31
C CYS A 68 5.68 0.77 5.29
N ASP A 69 4.43 0.78 5.74
CA ASP A 69 3.75 -0.29 6.46
C ASP A 69 2.46 -0.66 5.70
N ILE A 70 2.20 -1.96 5.58
CA ILE A 70 1.03 -2.51 4.86
C ILE A 70 0.26 -3.38 5.82
N ARG A 71 -1.04 -3.11 5.95
CA ARG A 71 -1.93 -3.82 6.87
C ARG A 71 -3.32 -4.02 6.28
N PRO A 72 -4.04 -5.08 6.68
CA PRO A 72 -5.46 -5.20 6.35
C PRO A 72 -6.23 -4.05 7.02
N ALA A 73 -7.10 -3.40 6.26
CA ALA A 73 -7.96 -2.31 6.71
C ALA A 73 -9.40 -2.76 6.93
N ILE A 74 -9.92 -3.58 6.00
CA ILE A 74 -11.28 -4.12 6.05
C ILE A 74 -11.21 -5.60 5.71
N MET A 75 -11.85 -6.42 6.55
CA MET A 75 -12.04 -7.85 6.28
C MET A 75 -13.38 -8.06 5.54
N LYS A 76 -13.45 -9.07 4.67
CA LYS A 76 -14.71 -9.54 4.09
C LYS A 76 -15.57 -10.14 5.21
N GLU A 77 -16.88 -9.94 5.12
CA GLU A 77 -17.83 -10.67 5.96
C GLU A 77 -17.80 -12.15 5.56
N ASP A 78 -17.94 -13.04 6.55
CA ASP A 78 -17.99 -14.49 6.35
C ASP A 78 -19.33 -14.94 5.74
#